data_AF-X1DCL8-F1
#
_entry.id   AF-X1DCL8-F1
#
_cell.length_a   1.000
_cell.length_b   1.000
_cell.length_c   1.000
_cell.angle_alpha   90.00
_cell.angle_beta   90.00
_cell.angle_gamma   90.00
#
_symmetry.space_group_name_H-M   'P 1'
#
loop_
_entity.id
_entity.type
_entity.pdbx_description
1 polymer ?
#
loop_
_entity_poly.entity_id
_entity_poly.type
_entity_poly.pdbx_seq_one_letter_code
_entity_poly.pdbx_strand_id
1 'polypeptide(L)' 'MRRKLLLATNNQAKVGEYRSLLQNLPYELVTLAERGITTVVSEVGESLEENA' A
#
# COMPACT_ATOMS: atom_id res chain seq x y z
N MET A 1 0.09 -20.99 3.27
CA MET A 1 0.22 -19.59 3.77
C MET A 1 -0.10 -18.64 2.62
N ARG A 2 -0.87 -17.56 2.86
CA ARG A 2 -1.07 -16.51 1.84
C ARG A 2 0.14 -15.57 1.82
N ARG A 3 0.56 -15.12 0.64
CA ARG A 3 1.62 -14.11 0.51
C ARG A 3 1.06 -12.75 0.89
N LYS A 4 1.88 -11.91 1.52
CA LYS A 4 1.49 -10.56 1.93
C LYS A 4 1.81 -9.56 0.82
N LEU A 5 0.86 -8.69 0.52
CA LEU A 5 1.02 -7.56 -0.40
C LEU A 5 0.88 -6.28 0.43
N LEU A 6 1.97 -5.51 0.51
CA LEU A 6 2.03 -4.27 1.29
C LEU A 6 1.50 -3.11 0.44
N LEU A 7 0.50 -2.41 0.94
CA LEU A 7 0.08 -1.12 0.42
C LEU A 7 0.96 -0.03 1.04
N ALA A 8 1.83 0.57 0.23
CA ALA A 8 2.76 1.63 0.62
C ALA A 8 2.06 3.00 0.78
N THR A 9 0.95 3.04 1.51
CA THR A 9 0.20 4.28 1.75
C THR A 9 -0.44 4.29 3.14
N ASN A 10 -0.52 5.48 3.73
CA ASN A 10 -1.27 5.73 4.97
C ASN A 10 -2.66 6.35 4.70
N ASN A 11 -3.00 6.63 3.43
CA ASN A 11 -4.29 7.19 3.05
C ASN A 11 -5.39 6.12 3.21
N GLN A 12 -6.30 6.33 4.16
CA GLN A 12 -7.35 5.37 4.49
C GLN A 12 -8.37 5.16 3.36
N ALA A 13 -8.65 6.19 2.55
CA ALA A 13 -9.52 6.06 1.39
C ALA A 13 -8.90 5.11 0.34
N LYS A 14 -7.62 5.33 -0.01
CA LYS A 14 -6.87 4.43 -0.92
C LYS A 14 -6.84 2.99 -0.40
N VAL A 15 -6.63 2.79 0.91
CA VAL A 15 -6.66 1.45 1.51
C VAL A 15 -8.03 0.80 1.32
N GLY A 16 -9.12 1.52 1.57
CA GLY A 16 -10.48 1.02 1.36
C GLY A 16 -10.75 0.63 -0.08
N GLU A 17 -10.38 1.49 -1.03
CA GLU A 17 -10.50 1.24 -2.47
C GLU A 17 -9.72 -0.02 -2.90
N TYR A 18 -8.44 -0.14 -2.52
CA TYR A 18 -7.63 -1.31 -2.87
C TYR A 18 -8.13 -2.59 -2.23
N ARG A 19 -8.62 -2.55 -0.99
CA ARG A 19 -9.22 -3.74 -0.36
C ARG A 19 -10.43 -4.22 -1.13
N SER A 20 -11.29 -3.31 -1.59
CA SER A 20 -12.45 -3.65 -2.42
C SER A 20 -12.04 -4.19 -3.80
N LEU A 21 -11.11 -3.51 -4.48
CA LEU A 21 -10.68 -3.86 -5.84
C LEU A 21 -9.92 -5.20 -5.90
N LEU A 22 -9.08 -5.48 -4.90
CA LEU A 22 -8.17 -6.62 -4.91
C LEU A 22 -8.65 -7.79 -4.02
N GLN A 23 -9.89 -7.75 -3.51
CA GLN A 23 -10.44 -8.75 -2.58
C GLN A 23 -10.37 -10.20 -3.07
N ASN A 24 -10.37 -10.41 -4.39
CA ASN A 24 -10.36 -11.73 -5.00
C ASN A 24 -8.94 -12.24 -5.32
N LEU A 25 -7.90 -11.45 -5.06
CA LEU A 25 -6.53 -11.89 -5.26
C LEU A 25 -6.07 -12.84 -4.14
N PRO A 26 -5.20 -13.81 -4.41
CA PRO A 26 -4.69 -14.76 -3.42
C PRO A 26 -3.61 -14.14 -2.49
N TYR A 27 -3.77 -12.87 -2.12
CA TYR A 27 -2.86 -12.12 -1.26
C TYR A 27 -3.57 -11.63 0.01
N GLU A 28 -2.79 -11.52 1.08
CA GLU A 28 -3.18 -10.80 2.29
C GLU A 28 -2.71 -9.35 2.15
N LEU A 29 -3.65 -8.43 1.98
CA LEU A 29 -3.34 -6.99 1.96
C LEU A 29 -2.99 -6.49 3.36
N VAL A 30 -1.78 -5.95 3.49
CA VAL A 30 -1.27 -5.30 4.70
C VAL A 30 -0.87 -3.86 4.39
N THR A 31 -0.83 -2.99 5.39
CA THR A 31 -0.53 -1.55 5.27
C THR A 31 0.73 -1.19 6.05
N LEU A 32 1.31 -0.02 5.77
CA LEU A 32 2.45 0.50 6.53
C LEU A 32 2.18 0.52 8.05
N ALA A 33 1.01 1.04 8.45
CA ALA A 33 0.58 1.13 9.84
C ALA A 33 0.47 -0.24 10.53
N GLU A 34 -0.14 -1.24 9.88
CA GLU A 34 -0.23 -2.63 10.41
C GLU A 34 1.15 -3.30 10.56
N ARG A 35 2.15 -2.83 9.80
CA ARG A 35 3.54 -3.30 9.89
C ARG A 35 4.41 -2.43 10.79
N GLY A 36 3.86 -1.37 11.39
CA GLY A 36 4.63 -0.43 12.21
C GLY A 36 5.66 0.38 11.42
N ILE A 37 5.48 0.53 10.10
CA ILE A 37 6.37 1.32 9.26
C ILE A 37 5.91 2.77 9.32
N THR A 38 6.68 3.59 10.03
CA THR A 38 6.41 5.03 10.21
C THR A 38 7.31 5.93 9.36
N THR A 39 8.22 5.33 8.58
CA THR A 39 9.13 6.06 7.70
C THR A 39 8.34 6.80 6.64
N VAL A 40 8.57 8.11 6.54
CA VAL A 40 8.07 8.95 5.46
C VAL A 40 9.18 9.07 4.42
N VAL A 41 8.91 8.61 3.20
CA VAL A 41 9.83 8.73 2.07
C VAL A 41 9.50 10.01 1.31
N SER A 42 10.53 10.75 0.90
CA SER A 42 10.34 11.93 0.06
C SER A 42 10.13 11.50 -1.40
N GLU A 43 9.01 11.89 -1.98
CA GLU A 43 8.69 11.72 -3.41
C GLU A 43 9.42 12.82 -4.20
N VAL A 44 10.66 12.53 -4.64
CA VAL A 44 11.55 13.49 -5.32
C VAL A 44 11.65 13.25 -6.83
N GLY A 45 10.94 12.26 -7.36
CA GLY A 45 10.87 12.00 -8.79
C GLY A 45 10.15 13.13 -9.54
N GLU A 46 10.45 13.27 -10.82
CA GLU A 46 9.87 14.27 -11.72
C GLU A 46 8.48 13.85 -12.24
N SER A 47 8.09 12.60 -11.99
CA SER A 47 6.82 12.01 -12.44
C SER A 47 6.11 11.20 -11.34
N LEU A 48 4.84 10.89 -11.55
CA LEU A 48 4.07 10.04 -10.63
C LEU A 48 4.59 8.60 -10.65
N GLU A 49 5.00 8.13 -11.81
CA GLU A 49 5.54 6.81 -12.06
C GLU A 49 6.88 6.58 -11.35
N GLU A 50 7.72 7.60 -11.23
CA GLU A 50 8.98 7.53 -10.48
C GLU A 50 8.78 7.51 -8.96
N ASN A 51 7.68 8.12 -8.48
CA ASN A 51 7.36 8.20 -7.07
C ASN A 51 6.58 6.98 -6.55
N ALA A 52 5.95 6.21 -7.45
CA ALA A 52 5.11 5.05 -7.14
C ALA A 52 5.90 3.72 -7.06
#